data_AF-A0A7V5DBF9-F1
#
_entry.id   AF-A0A7V5DBF9-F1
#
_cell.length_a   1.000
_cell.length_b   1.000
_cell.length_c   1.000
_cell.angle_alpha   90.00
_cell.angle_beta   90.00
_cell.angle_gamma   90.00
#
_symmetry.space_group_name_H-M   'P 1'
#
loop_
_entity.id
_entity.type
_entity.pdbx_description
1 polymer ?
#
loop_
_entity_poly.entity_id
_entity_poly.type
_entity_poly.pdbx_seq_one_letter_code
_entity_poly.pdbx_strand_id
1 'polypeptide(L)' 'MEYDTPTWQSATDATFDICNCCGVEFGVQDCTLEGVKEYRENWLLNGYQWFSPELKPDNRNLEIQLKNIPAYWH' A
#
# COMPACT_ATOMS: atom_id res chain seq x y z
N MET A 1 0.34 -9.38 6.40
CA MET A 1 1.64 -9.53 5.72
C MET A 1 2.34 -8.19 5.82
N GLU A 2 3.55 -8.18 6.32
CA GLU A 2 4.38 -6.98 6.54
C GLU A 2 5.52 -7.06 5.53
N TYR A 3 5.67 -6.02 4.71
CA TYR A 3 6.72 -5.93 3.69
C TYR A 3 7.60 -4.74 4.04
N ASP A 4 8.82 -5.01 4.48
CA ASP A 4 9.75 -3.98 4.96
C ASP A 4 10.65 -3.42 3.85
N THR A 5 10.69 -4.10 2.71
CA THR A 5 11.48 -3.71 1.54
C THR A 5 10.59 -3.20 0.42
N PRO A 6 10.90 -2.03 -0.17
CA PRO A 6 10.15 -1.51 -1.30
C PRO A 6 10.42 -2.34 -2.56
N THR A 7 9.37 -2.59 -3.34
CA THR A 7 9.43 -3.43 -4.56
C THR A 7 10.24 -2.81 -5.69
N TRP A 8 10.55 -1.50 -5.61
CA TRP A 8 11.33 -0.76 -6.61
C TRP A 8 12.85 -0.75 -6.36
N GLN A 9 13.33 -1.42 -5.30
CA GLN A 9 14.78 -1.53 -5.02
C GLN A 9 15.45 -2.64 -5.84
N SER A 10 14.77 -3.76 -6.09
CA SER A 10 15.24 -4.83 -6.97
C SER A 10 14.10 -5.41 -7.79
N ALA A 11 14.40 -5.81 -9.03
CA ALA A 11 13.45 -6.52 -9.90
C ALA A 11 12.98 -7.88 -9.31
N THR A 12 13.66 -8.39 -8.28
CA THR A 12 13.29 -9.62 -7.56
C THR A 12 12.36 -9.39 -6.37
N ASP A 13 12.11 -8.14 -5.98
CA ASP A 13 11.31 -7.80 -4.79
C ASP A 13 9.80 -7.72 -5.11
N ALA A 14 9.43 -7.86 -6.38
CA ALA A 14 8.04 -7.98 -6.82
C ALA A 14 7.46 -9.35 -6.41
N THR A 15 6.49 -9.35 -5.49
CA THR A 15 5.79 -10.57 -5.10
C THR A 15 4.50 -10.81 -5.88
N PHE A 16 3.97 -9.77 -6.53
CA PHE A 16 2.67 -9.77 -7.23
C PHE A 16 1.48 -10.09 -6.31
N ASP A 17 1.68 -10.03 -4.98
CA ASP A 17 0.57 -10.13 -4.03
C ASP A 17 -0.26 -8.84 -4.07
N ILE A 18 -1.54 -8.95 -3.70
CA ILE A 18 -2.46 -7.81 -3.63
C ILE A 18 -2.63 -7.40 -2.16
N CYS A 19 -2.44 -6.10 -1.84
CA CYS A 19 -2.76 -5.64 -0.49
C CYS A 19 -4.27 -5.69 -0.25
N ASN A 20 -4.70 -6.50 0.73
CA ASN A 20 -6.08 -6.52 1.22
C ASN A 20 -6.58 -5.15 1.74
N CYS A 21 -5.64 -4.22 1.99
CA CYS A 21 -5.91 -2.86 2.44
C CYS A 21 -6.36 -1.94 1.30
N CYS A 22 -5.52 -1.71 0.30
CA CYS A 22 -5.71 -0.70 -0.74
C CYS A 22 -5.76 -1.28 -2.15
N GLY A 23 -5.57 -2.60 -2.31
CA GLY A 23 -5.61 -3.29 -3.59
C GLY A 23 -4.36 -3.09 -4.46
N VAL A 24 -3.30 -2.47 -3.93
CA VAL A 24 -2.03 -2.34 -4.67
C VAL A 24 -1.48 -3.75 -4.96
N GLU A 25 -1.00 -3.96 -6.17
CA GLU A 25 -0.27 -5.18 -6.55
C GLU A 25 1.24 -4.90 -6.47
N PHE A 26 1.93 -5.67 -5.61
CA PHE A 26 3.34 -5.47 -5.28
C PHE A 26 4.26 -5.78 -6.48
N GLY A 27 5.02 -4.79 -6.94
CA GLY A 27 5.86 -4.84 -8.13
C GLY A 27 5.16 -4.36 -9.41
N VAL A 28 3.92 -3.86 -9.32
CA VAL A 28 3.17 -3.32 -10.48
C VAL A 28 2.87 -1.83 -10.28
N GLN A 29 1.90 -1.48 -9.43
CA GLN A 29 1.58 -0.07 -9.17
C GLN A 29 2.61 0.62 -8.26
N ASP A 30 3.31 -0.15 -7.42
CA ASP A 30 4.34 0.34 -6.51
C ASP A 30 5.77 0.08 -7.03
N CYS A 31 5.97 -0.27 -8.31
CA CYS A 31 7.29 -0.53 -8.88
C CYS A 31 8.20 0.72 -8.99
N THR A 32 7.70 1.89 -8.59
CA THR A 32 8.44 3.15 -8.47
C THR A 32 7.94 3.92 -7.25
N LEU A 33 8.77 4.80 -6.69
CA LEU A 33 8.35 5.67 -5.59
C LEU A 33 7.21 6.61 -6.01
N GLU A 34 7.23 7.10 -7.24
CA GLU A 34 6.17 7.94 -7.81
C GLU A 34 4.86 7.16 -7.90
N GLY A 35 4.90 5.90 -8.39
CA GLY A 35 3.73 5.02 -8.46
C GLY A 35 3.12 4.73 -7.08
N VAL A 36 3.94 4.51 -6.06
CA VAL A 36 3.49 4.39 -4.67
C VAL A 36 2.69 5.62 -4.22
N LYS A 37 3.20 6.81 -4.51
CA LYS A 37 2.58 8.08 -4.11
C LYS A 37 1.27 8.30 -4.85
N GLU A 38 1.28 8.14 -6.17
CA GLU A 38 0.09 8.32 -7.01
C GLU A 38 -1.00 7.32 -6.65
N TYR A 39 -0.66 6.03 -6.50
CA TYR A 39 -1.64 5.01 -6.15
C TYR A 39 -2.26 5.29 -4.77
N ARG A 40 -1.43 5.68 -3.80
CA ARG A 40 -1.91 6.03 -2.47
C ARG A 40 -2.82 7.25 -2.51
N GLU A 41 -2.42 8.33 -3.17
CA GLU A 41 -3.24 9.54 -3.29
C GLU A 41 -4.60 9.23 -3.89
N ASN A 42 -4.65 8.44 -4.97
CA ASN A 42 -5.90 7.97 -5.56
C ASN A 42 -6.73 7.15 -4.58
N TRP A 43 -6.11 6.24 -3.82
CA TRP A 43 -6.81 5.48 -2.78
C TRP A 43 -7.39 6.39 -1.69
N LEU A 44 -6.66 7.44 -1.27
CA LEU A 44 -7.15 8.43 -0.31
C LEU A 44 -8.34 9.22 -0.88
N LEU A 45 -8.24 9.68 -2.13
CA LEU A 45 -9.30 10.44 -2.82
C LEU A 45 -10.58 9.64 -3.03
N ASN A 46 -10.46 8.32 -3.22
CA ASN A 46 -11.60 7.41 -3.34
C ASN A 46 -12.19 6.98 -1.98
N GLY A 47 -11.82 7.64 -0.89
CA GLY A 47 -12.40 7.38 0.42
C GLY A 47 -11.81 6.16 1.13
N TYR A 48 -10.55 5.82 0.81
CA TYR A 48 -9.77 4.82 1.56
C TYR A 48 -10.46 3.45 1.58
N GLN A 49 -11.10 3.07 0.47
CA GLN A 49 -11.89 1.84 0.40
C GLN A 49 -11.02 0.61 0.57
N TRP A 50 -11.46 -0.30 1.45
CA TRP A 50 -10.77 -1.57 1.64
C TRP A 50 -10.98 -2.46 0.43
N PHE A 51 -9.90 -3.01 -0.10
CA PHE A 51 -9.98 -3.98 -1.20
C PHE A 51 -10.67 -5.28 -0.76
N SER A 52 -10.38 -5.75 0.46
CA SER A 52 -11.05 -6.89 1.09
C SER A 52 -11.73 -6.43 2.39
N PRO A 53 -12.98 -5.92 2.32
CA PRO A 53 -13.70 -5.41 3.48
C PRO A 53 -13.85 -6.41 4.62
N GLU A 54 -13.93 -7.70 4.31
CA GLU A 54 -14.03 -8.82 5.25
C GLU A 54 -12.74 -9.06 6.05
N LEU A 55 -11.60 -8.57 5.55
CA LEU A 55 -10.30 -8.62 6.23
C LEU A 55 -9.98 -7.30 6.96
N LYS A 56 -10.92 -6.35 6.97
CA LYS A 56 -10.76 -5.06 7.64
C LYS A 56 -10.85 -5.26 9.16
N PRO A 57 -9.84 -4.82 9.94
CA PRO A 57 -9.91 -4.85 11.40
C PRO A 57 -10.94 -3.86 11.97
N ASP A 58 -11.62 -4.24 13.05
CA ASP A 58 -12.68 -3.43 13.69
C ASP A 58 -12.20 -2.05 14.20
N ASN A 59 -10.98 -1.97 14.73
CA ASN A 59 -10.41 -0.75 15.33
C ASN A 59 -9.45 0.01 14.40
N ARG A 60 -9.68 0.00 13.08
CA ARG A 60 -8.80 0.71 12.15
C ARG A 60 -8.96 2.22 12.23
N ASN A 61 -7.90 2.89 12.65
CA ASN A 61 -7.68 4.32 12.46
C ASN A 61 -6.74 4.53 11.25
N LEU A 62 -7.20 5.26 10.24
CA LEU A 62 -6.45 5.62 9.04
C LEU A 62 -5.12 6.32 9.37
N GLU A 63 -5.13 7.23 10.34
CA GLU A 63 -3.95 7.96 10.78
C GLU A 63 -2.87 7.01 11.33
N ILE A 64 -3.27 5.96 12.05
CA ILE A 64 -2.32 4.94 12.53
C ILE A 64 -1.73 4.17 11.35
N GLN A 65 -2.56 3.80 10.38
CA GLN A 65 -2.08 3.09 9.18
C GLN A 65 -1.08 3.93 8.39
N LEU A 66 -1.35 5.22 8.20
CA LEU A 66 -0.45 6.14 7.49
C LEU A 66 0.83 6.43 8.28
N LYS A 67 0.76 6.48 9.62
CA LYS A 67 1.96 6.65 10.48
C LYS A 67 2.94 5.49 10.39
N ASN A 68 2.46 4.29 10.11
CA ASN A 68 3.32 3.11 9.95
C ASN A 68 4.01 3.06 8.58
N ILE A 69 3.65 3.96 7.65
CA ILE A 69 4.34 4.07 6.37
C ILE A 69 5.61 4.88 6.57
N PRO A 70 6.80 4.36 6.19
CA PRO A 70 8.05 5.09 6.32
C PRO A 70 7.99 6.46 5.67
N ALA A 71 8.54 7.48 6.32
CA ALA A 71 8.47 8.88 5.86
C ALA A 71 8.98 9.07 4.42
N TYR A 72 9.95 8.27 3.98
CA TYR A 72 10.50 8.32 2.63
C TYR A 72 9.58 7.74 1.54
N TRP A 73 8.46 7.09 1.92
CA TRP A 73 7.39 6.61 1.03
C TRP A 73 6.22 7.58 0.90
N HIS A 74 6.21 8.69 1.65
CA HIS A 74 5.25 9.79 1.51
C HIS A 74 5.65 10.73 0.37
#